data_AF-A0A8H7EVH9-F1
#
_entry.id   AF-A0A8H7EVH9-F1
#
_cell.length_a   1.000
_cell.length_b   1.000
_cell.length_c   1.000
_cell.angle_alpha   90.00
_cell.angle_beta   90.00
_cell.angle_gamma   90.00
#
_symmetry.space_group_name_H-M   'P 1'
#
loop_
_entity.id
_entity.type
_entity.pdbx_description
1 polymer ?
#
loop_
_entity_poly.entity_id
_entity_poly.type
_entity_poly.pdbx_seq_one_letter_code
_entity_poly.pdbx_strand_id
1 'polypeptide(L)'
;MAYSSAGKKKLAAQIFLFLVNVVVLALAARINQFQEFFFFADLFPLGLSIATFVLLFFLLTADLVLWNAYTGRAHIEIGIFAILSILWLSFSAFSTSRWQHVPFQCDSIPDGFPDERSWCKDTQALKGFVWVEFLTCLFIALGILRYAITQNNRGNKHIWQTPLSRYRPHERSSEFLQY
;
A
#
# COMPACT_ATOMS: atom_id res chain seq x y z
N MET A 1 -11.26 13.77 -19.77
CA MET A 1 -11.26 12.29 -19.68
C MET A 1 -11.84 11.86 -18.34
N ALA A 2 -12.98 11.15 -18.32
CA ALA A 2 -13.63 10.80 -17.06
C ALA A 2 -13.16 9.43 -16.55
N TYR A 3 -12.58 9.37 -15.34
CA TYR A 3 -12.35 8.13 -14.60
C TYR A 3 -13.68 7.47 -14.22
N SER A 4 -13.72 6.13 -14.24
CA SER A 4 -14.86 5.38 -13.71
C SER A 4 -15.01 5.63 -12.20
N SER A 5 -16.22 5.48 -11.65
CA SER A 5 -16.45 5.64 -10.19
C SER A 5 -15.58 4.66 -9.38
N ALA A 6 -15.42 3.43 -9.86
CA ALA A 6 -14.53 2.44 -9.27
C ALA A 6 -13.05 2.85 -9.39
N GLY A 7 -12.65 3.37 -10.55
CA GLY A 7 -11.31 3.89 -10.82
C GLY A 7 -10.92 5.04 -9.89
N LYS A 8 -11.84 5.98 -9.62
CA LYS A 8 -11.60 7.07 -8.66
C LYS A 8 -11.37 6.56 -7.25
N LYS A 9 -12.17 5.59 -6.79
CA LYS A 9 -12.03 4.97 -5.46
C LYS A 9 -10.71 4.21 -5.33
N LYS A 10 -10.35 3.44 -6.37
CA LYS A 10 -9.06 2.76 -6.47
C LYS A 10 -7.90 3.75 -6.38
N LEU A 11 -7.92 4.80 -7.22
CA LEU A 11 -6.86 5.81 -7.25
C LEU A 11 -6.73 6.51 -5.90
N ALA A 12 -7.85 6.87 -5.27
CA ALA A 12 -7.84 7.46 -3.92
C ALA A 12 -7.20 6.52 -2.89
N ALA A 13 -7.50 5.22 -2.93
CA ALA A 13 -6.88 4.25 -2.03
C ALA A 13 -5.37 4.09 -2.28
N GLN A 14 -4.93 4.10 -3.54
CA GLN A 14 -3.50 4.05 -3.88
C GLN A 14 -2.75 5.32 -3.47
N ILE A 15 -3.35 6.50 -3.62
CA ILE A 15 -2.78 7.77 -3.14
C ILE A 15 -2.69 7.77 -1.62
N PHE A 16 -3.75 7.30 -0.93
CA PHE A 16 -3.72 7.16 0.52
C PHE A 16 -2.58 6.24 0.97
N LEU A 17 -2.46 5.06 0.37
CA LEU A 17 -1.36 4.12 0.63
C LEU A 17 0.00 4.76 0.36
N PHE A 18 0.15 5.51 -0.73
CA PHE A 18 1.40 6.20 -1.05
C PHE A 18 1.80 7.21 0.03
N LEU A 19 0.84 8.00 0.53
CA LEU A 19 1.09 8.98 1.60
C LEU A 19 1.45 8.31 2.93
N VAL A 20 0.75 7.23 3.29
CA VAL A 20 1.08 6.43 4.49
C VAL A 20 2.49 5.85 4.36
N ASN A 21 2.85 5.35 3.18
CA ASN A 21 4.16 4.75 2.95
C ASN A 21 5.29 5.78 3.03
N VAL A 22 5.06 7.03 2.63
CA VAL A 22 6.02 8.12 2.83
C VAL A 22 6.24 8.40 4.32
N VAL A 23 5.19 8.36 5.14
CA VAL A 23 5.32 8.50 6.60
C VAL A 23 6.11 7.34 7.20
N VAL A 24 5.80 6.10 6.80
CA VAL A 24 6.54 4.90 7.23
C VAL A 24 8.02 5.00 6.83
N LEU A 25 8.31 5.41 5.60
CA LEU A 25 9.67 5.58 5.08
C LEU A 25 10.46 6.60 5.91
N ALA A 26 9.87 7.76 6.20
CA ALA A 26 10.50 8.81 6.99
C ALA A 26 10.78 8.37 8.44
N LEU A 27 9.79 7.75 9.09
CA LEU A 27 9.94 7.24 10.46
C LEU A 27 10.98 6.11 10.53
N ALA A 28 10.93 5.17 9.58
CA ALA A 28 11.88 4.07 9.52
C ALA A 28 13.31 4.55 9.28
N ALA A 29 13.51 5.56 8.43
CA ALA A 29 14.83 6.16 8.22
C ALA A 29 15.36 6.83 9.50
N ARG A 30 14.51 7.60 10.20
CA ARG A 30 14.88 8.28 11.45
C ARG A 30 15.27 7.30 12.56
N ILE A 31 14.49 6.24 12.74
CA ILE A 31 14.75 5.20 13.76
C ILE A 31 16.05 4.45 13.46
N ASN A 32 16.27 4.07 12.20
CA ASN A 32 17.48 3.36 11.81
C ASN A 32 18.74 4.24 11.90
N GLN A 33 18.62 5.56 11.67
CA GLN A 33 19.72 6.50 11.88
C GLN A 33 20.15 6.55 13.34
N PHE A 34 19.21 6.55 14.29
CA PHE A 34 19.52 6.52 15.73
C PHE A 34 20.27 5.24 16.15
N GLN A 35 20.01 4.13 15.45
CA GLN A 35 20.66 2.84 15.71
C GLN A 35 21.92 2.60 14.85
N GLU A 36 22.39 3.63 14.13
CA GLU A 36 23.55 3.54 13.22
C GLU A 36 23.43 2.39 12.21
N PHE A 37 22.21 2.04 11.80
CA PHE A 37 21.88 0.92 10.91
C PHE A 37 22.44 -0.44 11.35
N PHE A 38 22.75 -0.61 12.64
CA PHE A 38 23.49 -1.78 13.14
C PHE A 38 22.68 -3.08 13.03
N PHE A 39 21.35 -3.01 13.19
CA PHE A 39 20.48 -4.18 13.20
C PHE A 39 19.74 -4.35 11.87
N PHE A 40 20.19 -5.30 11.04
CA PHE A 40 19.49 -5.71 9.80
C PHE A 40 17.99 -5.97 9.97
N ALA A 41 17.57 -6.43 11.15
CA ALA A 41 16.17 -6.68 11.50
C ALA A 41 15.29 -5.40 11.52
N ASP A 42 15.85 -4.26 11.91
CA ASP A 42 15.11 -2.98 11.95
C ASP A 42 15.09 -2.27 10.57
N LEU A 43 15.86 -2.79 9.61
CA LEU A 43 15.85 -2.32 8.22
C LEU A 43 14.66 -2.88 7.41
N PHE A 44 13.92 -3.89 7.89
CA PHE A 44 12.80 -4.46 7.12
C PHE A 44 11.72 -3.44 6.77
N PRO A 45 11.18 -2.62 7.71
CA PRO A 45 10.21 -1.58 7.38
C PRO A 45 10.77 -0.54 6.41
N LEU A 46 12.06 -0.21 6.53
CA LEU A 46 12.73 0.73 5.64
C LEU A 46 12.86 0.18 4.21
N GLY A 47 13.41 -1.02 4.06
CA GLY A 47 13.57 -1.66 2.75
C GLY A 47 12.23 -1.93 2.07
N LEU A 48 11.24 -2.41 2.82
CA LEU A 48 9.91 -2.68 2.29
C LEU A 48 9.18 -1.38 1.90
N SER A 49 9.32 -0.30 2.67
CA SER A 49 8.72 0.99 2.30
C SER A 49 9.37 1.62 1.07
N ILE A 50 10.70 1.47 0.87
CA ILE A 50 11.38 1.88 -0.37
C ILE A 50 10.84 1.08 -1.57
N ALA A 51 10.78 -0.25 -1.46
CA ALA A 51 10.27 -1.11 -2.52
C ALA A 51 8.80 -0.78 -2.85
N THR A 52 7.98 -0.58 -1.82
CA THR A 52 6.57 -0.16 -1.95
C THR A 52 6.46 1.20 -2.62
N PHE A 53 7.30 2.16 -2.24
CA PHE A 53 7.30 3.51 -2.80
C PHE A 53 7.56 3.48 -4.31
N VAL A 54 8.62 2.79 -4.74
CA VAL A 54 9.00 2.67 -6.16
C VAL A 54 7.89 1.96 -6.94
N LEU A 55 7.34 0.88 -6.38
CA LEU A 55 6.26 0.13 -7.00
C LEU A 55 5.00 0.98 -7.17
N LEU A 56 4.55 1.67 -6.11
CA LEU A 56 3.38 2.55 -6.17
C LEU A 56 3.59 3.73 -7.10
N PHE A 57 4.78 4.33 -7.10
CA PHE A 57 5.12 5.40 -8.03
C PHE A 57 4.99 4.93 -9.48
N PHE A 58 5.50 3.74 -9.80
CA PHE A 58 5.35 3.15 -11.13
C PHE A 58 3.89 2.84 -11.48
N LEU A 59 3.13 2.23 -10.57
CA LEU A 59 1.72 1.89 -10.79
C LEU A 59 0.85 3.14 -11.00
N LEU A 60 1.02 4.16 -10.16
CA LEU A 60 0.30 5.43 -10.27
C LEU A 60 0.67 6.15 -11.58
N THR A 61 1.96 6.24 -11.90
CA THR A 61 2.41 6.90 -13.14
C THR A 61 1.90 6.16 -14.36
N ALA A 62 1.96 4.81 -14.37
CA ALA A 62 1.44 4.00 -15.46
C ALA A 62 -0.08 4.19 -15.65
N ASP A 63 -0.87 4.26 -14.58
CA ASP A 63 -2.32 4.46 -14.67
C ASP A 63 -2.70 5.89 -15.12
N LEU A 64 -1.86 6.88 -14.84
CA LEU A 64 -2.04 8.27 -15.27
C LEU A 64 -1.61 8.50 -16.73
N VAL A 65 -0.49 7.90 -17.15
CA VAL A 65 0.15 8.15 -18.46
C VAL A 65 -0.38 7.21 -19.54
N LEU A 66 -0.55 5.91 -19.23
CA LEU A 66 -0.90 4.91 -20.21
C LEU A 66 -2.41 4.66 -20.23
N TRP A 67 -3.02 4.75 -21.41
CA TRP A 67 -4.46 4.48 -21.57
C TRP A 67 -4.82 3.02 -21.29
N ASN A 68 -3.93 2.09 -21.65
CA ASN A 68 -4.11 0.65 -21.51
C ASN A 68 -2.91 0.05 -20.75
N ALA A 69 -2.69 0.51 -19.52
CA ALA A 69 -1.67 -0.06 -18.65
C ALA A 69 -1.99 -1.52 -18.32
N TYR A 70 -1.11 -2.46 -18.69
CA TYR A 70 -1.26 -3.87 -18.33
C TYR A 70 -1.28 -4.06 -16.80
N THR A 71 -0.48 -3.26 -16.09
CA THR A 71 -0.42 -3.22 -14.63
C THR A 71 -1.73 -2.76 -13.97
N GLY A 72 -2.57 -2.02 -14.70
CA GLY A 72 -3.87 -1.54 -14.20
C GLY A 72 -5.00 -2.56 -14.29
N ARG A 73 -4.74 -3.76 -14.82
CA ARG A 73 -5.73 -4.84 -14.94
C ARG A 73 -5.98 -5.49 -13.59
N ALA A 74 -7.24 -5.85 -13.33
CA ALA A 74 -7.69 -6.33 -12.03
C ALA A 74 -6.84 -7.49 -11.47
N HIS A 75 -6.52 -8.50 -12.28
CA HIS A 75 -5.77 -9.67 -11.81
C HIS A 75 -4.32 -9.34 -11.41
N ILE A 76 -3.66 -8.42 -12.13
CA ILE A 76 -2.30 -7.98 -11.81
C ILE A 76 -2.31 -7.16 -10.52
N GLU A 77 -3.23 -6.20 -10.40
CA GLU A 77 -3.32 -5.37 -9.18
C GLU A 77 -3.67 -6.22 -7.94
N ILE A 78 -4.61 -7.16 -8.05
CA ILE A 78 -4.92 -8.09 -6.96
C ILE A 78 -3.65 -8.85 -6.55
N GLY A 79 -2.90 -9.40 -7.52
CA GLY A 79 -1.67 -10.12 -7.24
C GLY A 79 -0.62 -9.25 -6.53
N ILE A 80 -0.38 -8.04 -7.03
CA ILE A 80 0.58 -7.10 -6.45
C ILE A 80 0.20 -6.74 -5.02
N PHE A 81 -1.04 -6.26 -4.78
CA PHE A 81 -1.46 -5.84 -3.44
C PHE A 81 -1.61 -7.00 -2.46
N ALA A 82 -1.94 -8.21 -2.94
CA ALA A 82 -1.97 -9.41 -2.09
C ALA A 82 -0.56 -9.82 -1.63
N ILE A 83 0.42 -9.84 -2.54
CA ILE A 83 1.82 -10.13 -2.20
C ILE A 83 2.34 -9.06 -1.23
N LEU A 84 2.09 -7.79 -1.54
CA LEU A 84 2.51 -6.67 -0.71
C LEU A 84 1.90 -6.74 0.69
N SER A 85 0.62 -7.11 0.80
CA SER A 85 -0.06 -7.34 2.08
C SER A 85 0.58 -8.48 2.89
N ILE A 86 0.92 -9.61 2.27
CA ILE A 86 1.58 -10.73 2.97
C ILE A 86 2.97 -10.32 3.48
N LEU A 87 3.75 -9.60 2.67
CA LEU A 87 5.05 -9.09 3.07
C LEU A 87 4.92 -8.12 4.24
N TRP A 88 4.03 -7.12 4.14
CA TRP A 88 3.77 -6.17 5.24
C TRP A 88 3.30 -6.88 6.50
N LEU A 89 2.41 -7.87 6.41
CA LEU A 89 1.98 -8.66 7.57
C LEU A 89 3.16 -9.34 8.26
N SER A 90 3.98 -10.05 7.48
CA SER A 90 5.09 -10.87 7.98
C SER A 90 6.14 -10.01 8.68
N PHE A 91 6.56 -8.92 8.02
CA PHE A 91 7.56 -8.01 8.59
C PHE A 91 7.00 -7.16 9.72
N SER A 92 5.75 -6.71 9.66
CA SER A 92 5.12 -5.96 10.76
C SER A 92 4.99 -6.81 12.01
N ALA A 93 4.62 -8.09 11.87
CA ALA A 93 4.57 -9.03 13.00
C ALA A 93 5.96 -9.25 13.62
N PHE A 94 6.98 -9.44 12.79
CA PHE A 94 8.36 -9.60 13.24
C PHE A 94 8.90 -8.35 13.96
N SER A 95 8.79 -7.16 13.35
CA SER A 95 9.24 -5.91 13.96
C SER A 95 8.46 -5.58 15.23
N THR A 96 7.14 -5.81 15.25
CA THR A 96 6.31 -5.61 16.46
C THR A 96 6.75 -6.50 17.62
N SER A 97 7.10 -7.76 17.35
CA SER A 97 7.61 -8.69 18.36
C SER A 97 8.95 -8.23 18.94
N ARG A 98 9.85 -7.74 18.09
CA ARG A 98 11.15 -7.18 18.53
C ARG A 98 10.96 -5.95 19.42
N TRP A 99 10.00 -5.08 19.09
CA TRP A 99 9.70 -3.87 19.86
C TRP A 99 8.74 -4.10 21.04
N GLN A 100 8.52 -5.35 21.48
CA GLN A 100 7.59 -5.65 22.57
C GLN A 100 7.96 -4.99 23.91
N HIS A 101 9.26 -4.72 24.13
CA HIS A 101 9.77 -4.11 25.36
C HIS A 101 9.84 -2.58 25.30
N VAL A 102 9.49 -1.96 24.16
CA VAL A 102 9.46 -0.50 24.05
C VAL A 102 8.24 0.01 24.83
N PRO A 103 8.41 0.87 25.84
CA PRO A 103 7.31 1.34 26.67
C PRO A 103 6.31 2.16 25.85
N PHE A 104 5.02 2.06 26.19
CA PHE A 104 3.98 2.90 25.57
C PHE A 104 4.02 4.35 26.09
N GLN A 105 4.47 4.55 27.33
CA GLN A 105 4.56 5.86 27.96
C GLN A 105 5.95 6.47 27.72
N CYS A 106 6.22 6.96 26.51
CA CYS A 106 7.52 7.56 26.18
C CYS A 106 7.82 8.83 27.00
N ASP A 107 6.80 9.52 27.51
CA ASP A 107 6.96 10.72 28.35
C ASP A 107 7.47 10.42 29.77
N SER A 108 7.53 9.15 30.19
CA SER A 108 8.13 8.76 31.48
C SER A 108 9.66 8.70 31.44
N ILE A 109 10.27 8.76 30.26
CA ILE A 109 11.73 8.83 30.09
C ILE A 109 12.22 10.16 30.69
N PRO A 110 13.22 10.18 31.59
CA PRO A 110 13.70 11.40 32.23
C PRO A 110 14.17 12.47 31.24
N ASP A 111 14.06 13.76 31.61
CA ASP A 111 14.44 14.88 30.73
C ASP A 111 15.93 14.91 30.32
N GLY A 112 16.78 14.15 31.00
CA GLY A 112 18.19 13.96 30.63
C GLY A 112 18.42 13.14 29.35
N PHE A 113 17.36 12.52 28.79
CA PHE A 113 17.42 11.60 27.64
C PHE A 113 16.42 11.99 26.55
N PRO A 114 16.56 13.18 25.92
CA PRO A 114 15.60 13.70 24.96
C PRO A 114 15.57 12.90 23.65
N ASP A 115 16.71 12.34 23.23
CA ASP A 115 16.82 11.58 21.98
C ASP A 115 16.13 10.23 22.09
N GLU A 116 16.30 9.53 23.21
CA GLU A 116 15.62 8.28 23.54
C GLU A 116 14.10 8.47 23.64
N ARG A 117 13.67 9.60 24.21
CA ARG A 117 12.25 9.98 24.26
C ARG A 117 11.69 10.15 22.85
N SER A 118 12.40 10.85 21.96
CA SER A 118 11.97 10.99 20.57
C SER A 118 11.95 9.65 19.84
N TRP A 119 13.01 8.85 19.98
CA TRP A 119 13.12 7.53 19.37
C TRP A 119 11.98 6.60 19.80
N CYS A 120 11.60 6.63 21.09
CA CYS A 120 10.45 5.90 21.60
C CYS A 120 9.15 6.32 20.91
N LYS A 121 8.90 7.64 20.80
CA LYS A 121 7.69 8.18 20.14
C LYS A 121 7.63 7.80 18.67
N ASP A 122 8.75 7.92 17.96
CA ASP A 122 8.85 7.56 16.55
C ASP A 122 8.62 6.06 16.35
N THR A 123 9.18 5.22 17.24
CA THR A 123 9.01 3.76 17.18
C THR A 123 7.57 3.34 17.40
N GLN A 124 6.86 3.97 18.36
CA GLN A 124 5.44 3.73 18.57
C GLN A 124 4.60 4.17 17.36
N ALA A 125 4.92 5.32 16.76
CA ALA A 125 4.26 5.77 15.54
C ALA A 125 4.50 4.78 14.39
N LEU A 126 5.76 4.39 14.14
CA LEU A 126 6.13 3.44 13.10
C LEU A 126 5.38 2.11 13.28
N LYS A 127 5.35 1.58 14.51
CA LYS A 127 4.60 0.37 14.87
C LYS A 127 3.13 0.47 14.44
N GLY A 128 2.47 1.61 14.67
CA GLY A 128 1.11 1.82 14.19
C GLY A 128 0.99 1.84 12.66
N PHE A 129 1.83 2.65 12.00
CA PHE A 129 1.72 2.88 10.56
C PHE A 129 2.04 1.65 9.70
N VAL A 130 2.94 0.75 10.12
CA VAL A 130 3.21 -0.49 9.38
C VAL A 130 1.99 -1.44 9.35
N TRP A 131 1.17 -1.43 10.41
CA TRP A 131 -0.11 -2.17 10.41
C TRP A 131 -1.16 -1.49 9.52
N VAL A 132 -1.16 -0.15 9.44
CA VAL A 132 -2.02 0.59 8.51
C VAL A 132 -1.66 0.27 7.05
N GLU A 133 -0.37 0.17 6.70
CA GLU A 133 0.12 -0.29 5.39
C GLU A 133 -0.43 -1.67 5.04
N PHE A 134 -0.25 -2.64 5.94
CA PHE A 134 -0.77 -4.00 5.79
C PHE A 134 -2.28 -4.01 5.49
N LEU A 135 -3.06 -3.34 6.34
CA LEU A 135 -4.52 -3.33 6.23
C LEU A 135 -4.97 -2.63 4.95
N THR A 136 -4.29 -1.54 4.57
CA THR A 136 -4.62 -0.79 3.36
C THR A 136 -4.35 -1.63 2.11
N CYS A 137 -3.20 -2.31 2.02
CA CYS A 137 -2.90 -3.24 0.94
C CYS A 137 -3.95 -4.36 0.85
N LEU A 138 -4.31 -4.94 2.00
CA LEU A 138 -5.32 -6.01 2.08
C LEU A 138 -6.69 -5.52 1.59
N PHE A 139 -7.14 -4.34 2.05
CA PHE A 139 -8.43 -3.78 1.65
C PHE A 139 -8.47 -3.40 0.17
N ILE A 140 -7.37 -2.92 -0.40
CA ILE A 140 -7.27 -2.69 -1.85
C ILE A 140 -7.43 -4.00 -2.60
N ALA A 141 -6.67 -5.05 -2.24
CA ALA A 141 -6.73 -6.35 -2.90
C ALA A 141 -8.15 -6.96 -2.82
N LEU A 142 -8.75 -7.00 -1.62
CA LEU A 142 -10.09 -7.53 -1.41
C LEU A 142 -11.17 -6.68 -2.10
N GLY A 143 -11.02 -5.35 -2.08
CA GLY A 143 -11.94 -4.42 -2.75
C GLY A 143 -11.97 -4.64 -4.26
N ILE A 144 -10.80 -4.76 -4.89
CA ILE A 144 -10.68 -5.05 -6.32
C ILE A 144 -11.22 -6.44 -6.63
N LEU A 145 -10.85 -7.46 -5.85
CA LEU A 145 -11.32 -8.83 -6.03
C LEU A 145 -12.85 -8.92 -5.96
N ARG A 146 -13.45 -8.36 -4.91
CA ARG A 146 -14.91 -8.33 -4.74
C ARG A 146 -15.59 -7.61 -5.91
N TYR A 147 -15.05 -6.48 -6.33
CA TYR A 147 -15.59 -5.73 -7.46
C TYR A 147 -15.51 -6.53 -8.77
N ALA A 148 -14.37 -7.15 -9.05
CA ALA A 148 -14.14 -7.96 -10.25
C ALA A 148 -15.06 -9.19 -10.30
N ILE A 149 -15.19 -9.93 -9.20
CA ILE A 149 -16.11 -11.06 -9.08
C ILE A 149 -17.57 -10.62 -9.30
N THR A 150 -17.97 -9.50 -8.67
CA THR A 150 -19.34 -8.98 -8.81
C THR A 150 -19.65 -8.63 -10.27
N GLN A 151 -18.72 -7.99 -10.97
CA GLN A 151 -18.91 -7.65 -12.39
C GLN A 151 -18.89 -8.88 -13.30
N ASN A 152 -18.02 -9.85 -13.01
CA ASN A 152 -17.96 -11.11 -13.74
C ASN A 152 -19.28 -11.89 -13.61
N ASN A 153 -19.86 -11.96 -12.41
CA ASN A 153 -21.14 -12.62 -12.15
C ASN A 153 -22.32 -11.91 -12.81
N ARG A 154 -22.18 -10.61 -13.14
CA ARG A 154 -23.15 -9.83 -13.92
C ARG A 154 -22.99 -9.99 -15.44
N GLY A 155 -22.08 -10.85 -15.90
CA GLY A 155 -21.83 -11.10 -17.33
C GLY A 155 -20.74 -10.22 -17.95
N ASN A 156 -20.19 -9.26 -17.22
CA ASN A 156 -19.19 -8.32 -17.72
C ASN A 156 -17.77 -8.90 -17.68
N LYS A 157 -17.52 -9.94 -18.47
CA LYS A 157 -16.25 -10.70 -18.47
C LYS A 157 -15.01 -9.88 -18.86
N HIS A 158 -15.18 -8.73 -19.53
CA HIS A 158 -14.07 -7.86 -19.93
C HIS A 158 -13.39 -7.15 -18.75
N ILE A 159 -13.96 -7.21 -17.54
CA ILE A 159 -13.34 -6.65 -16.32
C ILE A 159 -11.91 -7.15 -16.07
N TRP A 160 -11.58 -8.36 -16.51
CA TRP A 160 -10.25 -8.94 -16.34
C TRP A 160 -9.22 -8.43 -17.35
N GLN A 161 -9.68 -7.88 -18.47
CA GLN A 161 -8.85 -7.45 -19.61
C GLN A 161 -8.69 -5.93 -19.67
N THR A 162 -9.64 -5.19 -19.10
CA THR A 162 -9.64 -3.72 -19.09
C THR A 162 -9.07 -3.17 -17.77
N PRO A 163 -8.27 -2.09 -17.80
CA PRO A 163 -7.86 -1.39 -16.59
C PRO A 163 -9.05 -0.85 -15.78
N LEU A 164 -9.03 -0.99 -14.44
CA LEU A 164 -10.14 -0.53 -13.58
C LEU A 164 -10.41 0.98 -13.66
N SER A 165 -9.37 1.77 -13.91
CA SER A 165 -9.44 3.22 -14.09
C SER A 165 -10.37 3.63 -15.23
N ARG A 166 -10.46 2.79 -16.27
CA ARG A 166 -11.25 3.02 -17.49
C ARG A 166 -12.45 2.08 -17.64
N TYR A 167 -12.57 1.07 -16.78
CA TYR A 167 -13.63 0.07 -16.90
C TYR A 167 -15.04 0.68 -16.89
N ARG A 168 -15.82 0.34 -17.92
CA ARG A 168 -17.25 0.66 -18.06
C ARG A 168 -18.04 -0.65 -18.24
N PRO A 169 -19.02 -0.93 -17.37
CA PRO A 169 -19.72 -2.22 -17.38
C PRO A 169 -20.61 -2.44 -18.62
N HIS A 170 -21.12 -1.39 -19.27
CA HIS A 170 -22.14 -1.51 -20.34
C HIS A 170 -21.64 -1.24 -21.77
N GLU A 171 -20.33 -1.11 -22.02
CA GLU A 171 -19.82 -0.70 -23.35
C GLU A 171 -19.70 -1.84 -24.38
N ARG A 172 -19.98 -3.09 -24.00
CA ARG A 172 -19.76 -4.25 -24.90
C ARG A 172 -20.71 -4.32 -26.11
N SER A 173 -21.77 -3.52 -26.15
CA SER A 173 -22.77 -3.56 -27.23
C SER A 173 -22.43 -2.69 -28.44
N SER A 174 -21.50 -1.73 -28.35
CA SER A 174 -21.24 -0.79 -29.45
C SER A 174 -19.99 -1.10 -30.30
N GLU A 175 -18.99 -1.82 -29.77
CA GLU A 175 -17.77 -2.16 -30.53
C GLU A 175 -17.93 -3.39 -31.44
N PHE A 176 -18.90 -4.27 -31.17
CA PHE A 176 -19.21 -5.41 -32.05
C PHE A 176 -20.04 -5.03 -33.30
N LEU A 177 -20.38 -3.75 -33.48
CA LEU A 177 -21.10 -3.23 -34.64
C LEU A 177 -20.20 -2.43 -35.61
N GLN A 178 -18.88 -2.44 -35.43
CA GLN A 178 -17.93 -1.73 -36.30
C GLN A 178 -16.94 -2.62 -37.05
N TYR A 179 -17.14 -3.94 -37.04
CA TYR A 179 -16.41 -4.90 -37.89
C TYR A 179 -17.38 -5.82 -38.62
#